data_AF-A0A3D3DKJ3-F1
#
_entry.id   AF-A0A3D3DKJ3-F1
#
_cell.length_a   1.000
_cell.length_b   1.000
_cell.length_c   1.000
_cell.angle_alpha   90.00
_cell.angle_beta   90.00
_cell.angle_gamma   90.00
#
_symmetry.space_group_name_H-M   'P 1'
#
loop_
_entity.id
_entity.type
_entity.pdbx_description
1 polymer ?
#
loop_
_entity_poly.entity_id
_entity_poly.type
_entity_poly.pdbx_seq_one_letter_code
_entity_poly.pdbx_strand_id
1 'polypeptide(L)' 'CFEHLTVEENLLTGAYTRKDGRKGISDDLELVYQYFPRLKERRTSQAGYTSGGEQQML' A
#
# COMPACT_ATOMS: atom_id res chain seq x y z
N CYS A 1 0.08 7.56 -7.47
CA CYS A 1 0.87 6.32 -7.49
C CYS A 1 2.30 6.64 -7.91
N PHE A 2 3.28 6.30 -7.08
CA PHE A 2 4.72 6.42 -7.35
C PHE A 2 5.23 5.09 -7.91
N GLU A 3 5.53 5.06 -9.21
CA GLU A 3 5.83 3.82 -9.96
C GLU A 3 7.12 3.11 -9.49
N HIS A 4 8.07 3.86 -8.92
CA HIS A 4 9.34 3.34 -8.43
C HIS A 4 9.24 2.76 -7.01
N LEU A 5 8.17 3.08 -6.28
CA LEU A 5 7.89 2.54 -4.96
C LEU A 5 7.13 1.22 -5.07
N THR A 6 7.31 0.35 -4.08
CA THR A 6 6.49 -0.83 -3.90
C THR A 6 5.03 -0.47 -3.59
N VAL A 7 4.13 -1.44 -3.75
CA VAL A 7 2.73 -1.30 -3.35
C VAL A 7 2.62 -0.86 -1.88
N GLU A 8 3.39 -1.48 -0.98
CA GLU A 8 3.37 -1.13 0.45
C GLU A 8 3.94 0.27 0.71
N GLU A 9 5.05 0.64 0.06
CA GLU A 9 5.61 1.98 0.17
C GLU A 9 4.64 3.06 -0.33
N ASN A 10 3.89 2.79 -1.40
CA ASN A 10 2.82 3.67 -1.86
C ASN A 10 1.73 3.85 -0.79
N LEU A 11 1.25 2.76 -0.20
CA LEU A 11 0.25 2.83 0.89
C LEU A 11 0.80 3.58 2.11
N LEU A 12 2.08 3.42 2.42
CA LEU A 12 2.75 4.13 3.51
C LEU A 12 2.95 5.63 3.22
N THR A 13 3.06 6.07 1.96
CA THR A 13 3.16 7.50 1.65
C THR A 13 1.93 8.29 2.12
N GLY A 14 0.73 7.69 2.08
CA GLY A 14 -0.49 8.29 2.63
C GLY A 14 -0.53 8.36 4.15
N ALA A 15 0.24 7.51 4.84
CA ALA A 15 0.37 7.48 6.29
C ALA A 15 1.52 8.34 6.83
N TYR A 16 2.38 8.89 5.95
CA TYR A 16 3.62 9.57 6.35
C TYR A 16 3.42 10.81 7.23
N THR A 17 2.27 11.49 7.14
CA THR A 17 1.95 12.66 7.97
C THR A 17 1.23 12.32 9.28
N ARG A 18 0.90 11.03 9.52
CA ARG A 18 0.17 10.61 10.71
C ARG A 18 1.13 10.45 11.90
N LYS A 19 0.66 10.84 13.09
CA LYS A 19 1.41 10.69 14.36
C LYS A 19 1.21 9.31 14.99
N ASP A 20 0.48 8.44 14.32
CA ASP A 20 0.19 7.09 14.80
C ASP A 20 1.49 6.31 14.78
N GLY A 21 1.86 5.73 15.93
CA GLY A 21 3.08 4.93 16.03
C GLY A 21 3.04 3.73 15.09
N ARG A 22 4.17 3.02 14.96
CA ARG A 22 4.33 1.84 14.09
C ARG A 22 3.17 0.83 14.16
N LYS A 23 2.52 0.71 15.33
CA LYS A 23 1.36 -0.17 15.52
C LYS A 23 0.12 0.29 14.74
N GLY A 24 -0.25 1.57 14.80
CA GLY A 24 -1.43 2.08 14.08
C GLY A 24 -1.26 1.98 12.56
N ILE A 25 -0.05 2.21 12.07
CA ILE A 25 0.28 2.02 10.65
C ILE A 25 0.12 0.55 10.24
N SER A 26 0.55 -0.39 11.08
CA SER A 26 0.41 -1.83 10.81
C SER A 26 -1.06 -2.27 10.78
N ASP A 27 -1.87 -1.79 11.73
CA ASP A 27 -3.29 -2.12 11.82
C ASP A 27 -4.06 -1.60 10.59
N ASP A 28 -3.73 -0.39 10.13
CA ASP A 28 -4.35 0.21 8.94
C ASP A 28 -3.92 -0.51 7.65
N LEU A 29 -2.65 -0.89 7.52
CA LEU A 29 -2.19 -1.72 6.39
C LEU A 29 -2.91 -3.06 6.36
N GLU A 30 -3.10 -3.68 7.52
CA GLU A 30 -3.83 -4.95 7.62
C GLU A 30 -5.30 -4.78 7.20
N LEU A 31 -5.94 -3.67 7.55
CA LEU A 31 -7.28 -3.33 7.10
C LEU A 31 -7.35 -3.17 5.57
N VAL A 32 -6.39 -2.45 4.96
CA VAL A 32 -6.32 -2.30 3.49
C VAL A 32 -6.14 -3.66 2.81
N TYR A 33 -5.29 -4.51 3.36
CA TYR A 33 -5.07 -5.86 2.84
C TYR A 33 -6.29 -6.79 3.01
N GLN A 34 -7.17 -6.54 3.98
CA GLN A 34 -8.45 -7.24 4.08
C GLN A 34 -9.41 -6.87 2.95
N TYR A 35 -9.48 -5.58 2.59
CA TYR A 35 -10.32 -5.12 1.47
C TYR A 35 -9.75 -5.52 0.11
N PHE A 36 -8.42 -5.46 -0.05
CA PHE A 36 -7.72 -5.72 -1.30
C PHE A 36 -6.64 -6.79 -1.10
N PRO A 37 -7.02 -8.07 -0.97
CA PRO A 37 -6.07 -9.16 -0.72
C PRO A 37 -5.00 -9.29 -1.81
N ARG A 38 -5.31 -8.91 -3.05
CA ARG A 38 -4.33 -8.84 -4.15
C ARG A 38 -3.18 -7.87 -3.89
N LEU A 39 -3.42 -6.77 -3.17
CA LEU A 39 -2.35 -5.84 -2.78
C LEU A 39 -1.39 -6.49 -1.79
N LYS A 40 -1.89 -7.37 -0.91
CA LYS A 40 -1.06 -8.13 0.04
C LYS A 40 -0.12 -9.10 -0.68
N GLU A 41 -0.63 -9.78 -1.70
CA GLU A 41 0.17 -10.70 -2.54
C GLU A 41 1.28 -9.97 -3.29
N ARG A 42 1.01 -8.72 -3.71
CA ARG A 42 1.93 -7.89 -4.51
C ARG A 42 2.63 -6.79 -3.70
N ARG A 43 2.60 -6.86 -2.37
CA ARG A 43 3.06 -5.77 -1.49
C ARG A 43 4.51 -5.33 -1.74
N THR A 44 5.37 -6.29 -2.12
CA THR A 44 6.79 -6.07 -2.43
C THR A 44 7.07 -5.82 -3.91
N SER A 45 6.05 -5.94 -4.78
CA SER A 45 6.18 -5.62 -6.19
C SER A 45 6.17 -4.10 -6.38
N GLN A 46 6.93 -3.59 -7.35
CA GLN A 46 6.86 -2.17 -7.69
C GLN A 46 5.49 -1.84 -8.28
N ALA A 47 4.92 -0.72 -7.86
CA ALA A 47 3.61 -0.26 -8.33
C ALA A 47 3.60 0.05 -9.83
N GLY A 48 4.77 0.24 -10.45
CA GLY A 48 4.91 0.34 -11.91
C GLY A 48 4.60 -0.96 -12.67
N TYR A 49 4.62 -2.14 -12.03
CA TYR A 49 4.29 -3.43 -12.66
C TYR A 49 2.88 -3.93 -12.36
N THR A 50 2.07 -3.14 -11.64
CA THR A 50 0.67 -3.48 -11.37
C THR A 50 -0.22 -3.00 -12.52
N SER A 51 -1.29 -3.72 -12.81
CA SER A 51 -2.23 -3.35 -13.89
C SER A 51 -2.93 -2.02 -13.60
N GLY A 52 -3.41 -1.30 -14.62
CA GLY A 52 -4.05 0.02 -14.43
C GLY A 52 -5.24 0.02 -13.43
N GLY A 53 -5.96 -1.10 -13.31
CA GLY A 53 -7.00 -1.26 -12.28
C GLY A 53 -6.44 -1.44 -10.86
N GLU A 54 -5.27 -2.07 -10.71
CA GLU A 54 -4.56 -2.19 -9.42
C GLU A 54 -3.89 -0.87 -9.02
N GLN A 55 -3.41 -0.09 -9.99
CA GLN A 55 -2.90 1.27 -9.75
C GLN A 55 -3.98 2.24 -9.28
N GLN A 56 -5.25 2.02 -9.63
CA GLN A 56 -6.37 2.83 -9.16
C GLN A 56 -6.78 2.49 -7.71
N MET A 57 -6.37 1.34 -7.19
CA MET A 57 -6.60 0.92 -5.80
C MET A 57 -5.48 1.37 -4.83
N LEU A 58 -4.35 1.85 -5.37
CA LEU A 58 -3.19 2.40 -4.66
C LEU A 58 -3.28 3.92 -4.51
#